data_AF-A0A2P8DCT4-F1
#
_entry.id   AF-A0A2P8DCT4-F1
#
_cell.length_a   1.000
_cell.length_b   1.000
_cell.length_c   1.000
_cell.angle_alpha   90.00
_cell.angle_beta   90.00
_cell.angle_gamma   90.00
#
_symmetry.space_group_name_H-M   'P 1'
#
loop_
_entity.id
_entity.type
_entity.pdbx_description
1 polymer ?
#
loop_
_entity_poly.entity_id
_entity_poly.type
_entity_poly.pdbx_seq_one_letter_code
_entity_poly.pdbx_strand_id
1 'polypeptide(L)'
;MTDSKLYQLMAVVEEIGQLDEMIALHEKQGSDLMLSQYSEKKVALTGYLIRELIDPAENSYESLIAIRSILDKFFGYSISEIKPSSEPHFNKIKQLIDVIE
;
A
#
# COMPACT_ATOMS: atom_id res chain seq x y z
N MET A 1 -15.15 -3.96 -10.59
CA MET A 1 -15.11 -4.26 -9.14
C MET A 1 -16.52 -4.48 -8.60
N THR A 2 -16.76 -5.45 -7.70
CA THR A 2 -18.06 -5.59 -7.00
C THR A 2 -18.08 -4.72 -5.75
N ASP A 3 -19.26 -4.20 -5.35
CA ASP A 3 -19.40 -3.36 -4.16
C ASP A 3 -18.83 -4.02 -2.90
N SER A 4 -19.00 -5.34 -2.76
CA SER A 4 -18.41 -6.12 -1.66
C SER A 4 -16.89 -6.06 -1.62
N LYS A 5 -16.22 -6.04 -2.78
CA LYS A 5 -14.75 -5.98 -2.85
C LYS A 5 -14.26 -4.56 -2.53
N LEU A 6 -15.00 -3.53 -2.95
CA LEU A 6 -14.70 -2.14 -2.56
C LEU A 6 -14.76 -1.96 -1.04
N TYR A 7 -15.84 -2.42 -0.38
CA TYR A 7 -15.96 -2.32 1.07
C TYR A 7 -14.85 -3.07 1.82
N GLN A 8 -14.41 -4.22 1.31
CA GLN A 8 -13.27 -4.95 1.87
C GLN A 8 -11.96 -4.15 1.75
N LEU A 9 -11.70 -3.52 0.61
CA LEU A 9 -10.51 -2.69 0.42
C LEU A 9 -10.54 -1.44 1.31
N MET A 10 -11.72 -0.83 1.49
CA MET A 10 -11.90 0.29 2.41
C MET A 10 -11.59 -0.12 3.87
N ALA A 11 -12.09 -1.27 4.31
CA ALA A 11 -11.80 -1.80 5.64
C ALA A 11 -10.29 -2.04 5.85
N VAL A 12 -9.59 -2.54 4.83
CA VAL A 12 -8.13 -2.71 4.87
C VAL A 12 -7.42 -1.35 5.01
N VAL A 13 -7.87 -0.32 4.30
CA VAL A 13 -7.29 1.03 4.43
C VAL A 13 -7.50 1.59 5.84
N GLU A 14 -8.67 1.39 6.43
CA GLU A 14 -8.95 1.78 7.82
C GLU A 14 -8.06 1.04 8.81
N GLU A 15 -7.86 -0.27 8.63
CA GLU A 15 -7.00 -1.08 9.49
C GLU A 15 -5.52 -0.64 9.40
N ILE A 16 -5.03 -0.29 8.21
CA ILE A 16 -3.69 0.28 8.04
C ILE A 16 -3.55 1.60 8.82
N GLY A 17 -4.57 2.47 8.78
CA GLY A 17 -4.58 3.71 9.55
C GLY A 17 -4.56 3.48 11.07
N GLN A 18 -5.28 2.49 11.56
CA GLN A 18 -5.24 2.10 12.98
C GLN A 18 -3.85 1.58 13.39
N LEU A 19 -3.16 0.86 12.50
CA LEU A 19 -1.79 0.41 12.76
C LEU A 19 -0.82 1.59 12.87
N ASP A 20 -0.99 2.65 12.07
CA ASP A 20 -0.19 3.87 12.21
C ASP A 20 -0.35 4.51 13.59
N GLU A 21 -1.58 4.59 14.09
CA GLU A 21 -1.86 5.10 15.44
C GLU A 21 -1.21 4.22 16.52
N MET A 22 -1.25 2.89 16.36
CA MET A 22 -0.62 1.96 17.31
C MET A 22 0.90 2.02 17.28
N ILE A 23 1.51 2.15 16.11
CA ILE A 23 2.96 2.34 15.98
C ILE A 23 3.37 3.63 16.69
N ALA A 24 2.71 4.75 16.38
CA ALA A 24 3.00 6.04 17.02
C ALA A 24 2.83 6.03 18.55
N LEU A 25 1.87 5.25 19.06
CA LEU A 25 1.69 5.05 20.50
C LEU A 25 2.88 4.30 21.13
N HIS A 26 3.33 3.21 20.49
CA HIS A 26 4.37 2.35 21.05
C HIS A 26 5.79 2.89 20.82
N GLU A 27 6.02 3.71 19.80
CA GLU A 27 7.26 4.50 19.62
C GLU A 27 7.53 5.38 20.84
N LYS A 28 6.49 5.99 21.41
CA LYS A 28 6.60 6.84 22.60
C LYS A 28 6.78 6.06 23.90
N GLN A 29 6.34 4.80 23.93
CA GLN A 29 6.35 3.95 25.11
C GLN A 29 7.57 3.01 25.17
N GLY A 30 8.35 2.90 24.10
CA GLY A 30 9.58 2.09 24.04
C GLY A 30 9.33 0.59 24.03
N SER A 31 8.18 0.13 23.51
CA SER A 31 7.86 -1.30 23.42
C SER A 31 8.27 -1.86 22.05
N ASP A 32 9.52 -2.32 21.96
CA ASP A 32 10.12 -2.80 20.70
C ASP A 32 9.37 -4.01 20.09
N LEU A 33 8.86 -4.91 20.93
CA LEU A 33 8.12 -6.09 20.47
C LEU A 33 6.79 -5.70 19.80
N MET A 34 6.01 -4.84 20.46
CA MET A 34 4.73 -4.38 19.91
C MET A 34 4.93 -3.53 18.66
N LEU A 35 5.93 -2.66 18.68
CA LEU A 35 6.30 -1.85 17.52
C LEU A 35 6.62 -2.71 16.30
N SER A 36 7.45 -3.75 16.48
CA SER A 36 7.78 -4.71 15.42
C SER A 36 6.53 -5.42 14.89
N GLN A 37 5.65 -5.92 15.77
CA GLN A 37 4.43 -6.61 15.36
C GLN A 37 3.48 -5.72 14.55
N TYR A 38 3.24 -4.48 14.99
CA TYR A 38 2.37 -3.55 14.27
C TYR A 38 2.97 -3.12 12.93
N SER A 39 4.28 -2.91 12.89
CA SER A 39 5.00 -2.55 11.67
C SER A 39 4.95 -3.68 10.63
N GLU A 40 5.20 -4.93 11.04
CA GLU A 40 5.10 -6.09 10.16
C GLU A 40 3.68 -6.27 9.61
N LYS A 41 2.67 -6.12 10.48
CA LYS A 41 1.26 -6.21 10.07
C LYS A 41 0.89 -5.12 9.07
N LYS A 42 1.38 -3.88 9.25
CA LYS A 42 1.14 -2.75 8.32
C LYS A 42 1.71 -3.05 6.93
N VAL A 43 2.93 -3.59 6.87
CA VAL A 43 3.57 -3.99 5.61
C VAL A 43 2.76 -5.08 4.92
N ALA A 44 2.31 -6.10 5.65
CA ALA A 44 1.52 -7.20 5.08
C ALA A 44 0.18 -6.72 4.49
N LEU A 45 -0.56 -5.88 5.21
CA LEU A 45 -1.85 -5.33 4.75
C LEU A 45 -1.70 -4.40 3.55
N THR A 46 -0.65 -3.58 3.53
CA THR A 46 -0.42 -2.75 2.36
C THR A 46 -0.02 -3.59 1.14
N GLY A 47 0.83 -4.60 1.32
CA GLY A 47 1.17 -5.54 0.25
C GLY A 47 -0.05 -6.29 -0.29
N TYR A 48 -1.05 -6.57 0.57
CA TYR A 48 -2.35 -7.09 0.13
C TYR A 48 -3.12 -6.03 -0.69
N LEU A 49 -3.28 -4.81 -0.17
CA LEU A 49 -4.00 -3.72 -0.84
C LEU A 49 -3.43 -3.43 -2.24
N ILE A 50 -2.11 -3.37 -2.36
CA ILE A 50 -1.40 -3.17 -3.63
C ILE A 50 -1.70 -4.32 -4.60
N ARG A 51 -1.63 -5.58 -4.16
CA ARG A 51 -1.93 -6.75 -5.01
C ARG A 51 -3.36 -6.74 -5.53
N GLU A 52 -4.32 -6.39 -4.67
CA GLU A 52 -5.73 -6.32 -5.06
C GLU A 52 -6.00 -5.20 -6.07
N LEU A 53 -5.26 -4.09 -6.00
CA LEU A 53 -5.40 -2.97 -6.93
C LEU A 53 -4.66 -3.18 -8.26
N ILE A 54 -3.62 -4.03 -8.30
CA ILE A 54 -2.88 -4.38 -9.53
C ILE A 54 -3.59 -5.47 -10.36
N ASP A 55 -4.69 -6.03 -9.85
CA ASP A 55 -5.45 -7.09 -10.54
C ASP A 55 -5.69 -6.68 -12.01
N PRO A 56 -5.19 -7.46 -13.00
CA PRO A 56 -5.28 -7.12 -14.42
C PRO A 56 -6.71 -6.86 -14.92
N ALA A 57 -7.72 -7.37 -14.22
CA ALA A 57 -9.13 -7.11 -14.53
C ALA A 57 -9.60 -5.69 -14.18
N GLU A 58 -8.88 -4.98 -13.30
CA GLU A 58 -9.23 -3.66 -12.75
C GLU A 58 -8.13 -2.61 -13.03
N ASN A 59 -7.24 -2.90 -14.00
CA ASN A 59 -6.06 -2.12 -14.38
C ASN A 59 -6.45 -0.82 -15.14
N SER A 60 -7.28 0.01 -14.50
CA SER A 60 -7.67 1.33 -14.98
C SER A 60 -6.71 2.40 -14.46
N TYR A 61 -6.69 3.54 -15.16
CA TYR A 61 -5.91 4.70 -14.79
C TYR A 61 -6.24 5.19 -13.36
N GLU A 62 -7.51 5.10 -12.96
CA GLU A 62 -8.01 5.46 -11.63
C GLU A 62 -7.45 4.54 -10.55
N SER A 63 -7.36 3.23 -10.81
CA SER A 63 -6.73 2.26 -9.90
C SER A 63 -5.26 2.58 -9.68
N LEU A 64 -4.55 2.99 -10.74
CA LEU A 64 -3.14 3.41 -10.65
C LEU A 64 -2.97 4.70 -9.83
N ILE A 65 -3.87 5.68 -9.98
CA ILE A 65 -3.88 6.89 -9.14
C ILE A 65 -4.15 6.54 -7.67
N ALA A 66 -5.05 5.60 -7.40
CA ALA A 66 -5.35 5.15 -6.05
C ALA A 66 -4.15 4.44 -5.43
N ILE A 67 -3.48 3.53 -6.16
CA ILE A 67 -2.25 2.87 -5.73
C ILE A 67 -1.17 3.91 -5.40
N ARG A 68 -0.95 4.89 -6.28
CA ARG A 68 0.00 5.98 -6.04
C ARG A 68 -0.32 6.73 -4.75
N SER A 69 -1.58 7.10 -4.55
CA SER A 69 -2.03 7.84 -3.36
C SER A 69 -1.83 7.03 -2.07
N ILE A 70 -2.01 5.70 -2.13
CA ILE A 70 -1.77 4.78 -1.02
C ILE A 70 -0.27 4.69 -0.72
N LEU A 71 0.58 4.54 -1.75
CA LEU A 71 2.04 4.47 -1.58
C LEU A 71 2.60 5.75 -0.97
N ASP A 72 2.20 6.90 -1.52
CA ASP A 72 2.62 8.23 -1.02
C ASP A 72 2.19 8.42 0.44
N LYS A 73 0.93 8.06 0.78
CA LYS A 73 0.37 8.25 2.12
C LYS A 73 0.99 7.36 3.19
N PHE A 74 1.19 6.08 2.91
CA PHE A 74 1.54 5.09 3.94
C PHE A 74 3.03 4.81 4.05
N PHE A 75 3.81 5.10 3.01
CA PHE A 75 5.24 4.81 2.98
C PHE A 75 6.12 6.04 2.80
N GLY A 76 5.57 7.20 2.42
CA GLY A 76 6.36 8.40 2.14
C GLY A 76 7.37 8.22 0.99
N TYR A 77 7.25 7.15 0.19
CA TYR A 77 8.08 6.93 -0.98
C TYR A 77 7.60 7.83 -2.10
N SER A 78 8.48 8.65 -2.64
CA SER A 78 8.27 9.19 -3.97
C SER A 78 8.49 8.06 -4.97
N ILE A 79 7.57 7.84 -5.90
CA ILE A 79 7.65 6.74 -6.89
C ILE A 79 8.98 6.74 -7.66
N SER A 80 9.59 7.92 -7.84
CA SER A 80 10.91 8.12 -8.43
C SER A 80 12.05 7.37 -7.70
N GLU A 81 11.85 6.97 -6.44
CA GLU A 81 12.82 6.25 -5.61
C GLU A 81 12.68 4.72 -5.71
N ILE A 82 11.62 4.23 -6.38
CA ILE A 82 11.38 2.81 -6.58
C ILE A 82 12.37 2.26 -7.62
N LYS A 83 13.39 1.54 -7.12
CA LYS A 83 14.35 0.83 -7.98
C LYS A 83 13.66 -0.33 -8.70
N PRO A 84 13.96 -0.55 -10.00
CA PRO A 84 13.41 -1.66 -10.74
C PRO A 84 13.77 -2.98 -10.04
N SER A 85 12.73 -3.73 -9.68
CA SER A 85 12.82 -5.06 -9.09
C SER A 85 12.83 -6.11 -10.20
N SER A 86 13.46 -7.26 -9.94
CA SER A 86 13.40 -8.44 -10.81
C SER A 86 11.98 -9.05 -10.88
N GLU A 87 11.03 -8.57 -10.08
CA GLU A 87 9.64 -8.98 -10.15
C GLU A 87 8.90 -8.36 -11.36
N PRO A 88 8.31 -9.18 -12.26
CA PRO A 88 7.65 -8.71 -13.48
C PRO A 88 6.51 -7.72 -13.23
N HIS A 89 5.77 -7.91 -12.14
CA HIS A 89 4.65 -7.05 -11.77
C HIS A 89 5.12 -5.64 -11.38
N PHE A 90 6.29 -5.52 -10.76
CA PHE A 90 6.89 -4.23 -10.38
C PHE A 90 7.30 -3.40 -11.61
N ASN A 91 7.91 -4.04 -12.61
CA ASN A 91 8.27 -3.36 -13.85
C ASN A 91 7.04 -2.91 -14.64
N LYS A 92 5.93 -3.63 -14.52
CA LYS A 92 4.65 -3.25 -15.13
C LYS A 92 4.02 -2.04 -14.45
N ILE A 93 4.07 -1.96 -13.13
CA ILE A 93 3.65 -0.76 -12.36
C ILE A 93 4.49 0.45 -12.77
N LYS A 94 5.82 0.29 -12.87
CA LYS A 94 6.71 1.38 -13.30
C LYS A 94 6.41 1.88 -14.72
N GLN A 95 6.27 0.96 -15.68
CA GLN A 95 5.89 1.30 -17.05
C GLN A 95 4.53 1.99 -17.15
N LEU A 96 3.56 1.62 -16.31
CA LEU A 96 2.24 2.23 -16.30
C LEU A 96 2.25 3.64 -15.70
N ILE A 97 3.19 3.94 -14.78
CA ILE A 97 3.33 5.25 -14.16
C ILE A 97 4.11 6.23 -15.04
N ASP A 98 5.13 5.75 -15.77
CA ASP A 98 5.88 6.57 -16.76
C ASP A 98 4.99 7.08 -17.92
N VAL A 99 3.78 6.55 -18.09
CA VAL A 99 2.77 7.00 -19.07
C VAL A 99 1.93 8.18 -18.57
N ILE A 100 1.97 8.46 -17.26
CA ILE A 100 1.15 9.49 -16.60
C ILE A 100 1.93 10.81 -16.41
N GLU A 101 3.27 10.79 -16.48
CA GLU A 101 4.14 11.99 -16.54
C GLU A 101 4.34 12.50 -17.97
#